data_AF-A0A7Y2XAY6-F1
#
_entry.id   AF-A0A7Y2XAY6-F1
#
_cell.length_a   1.000
_cell.length_b   1.000
_cell.length_c   1.000
_cell.angle_alpha   90.00
_cell.angle_beta   90.00
_cell.angle_gamma   90.00
#
_symmetry.space_group_name_H-M   'P 1'
#
loop_
_entity.id
_entity.type
_entity.pdbx_description
1 polymer ?
#
loop_
_entity_poly.entity_id
_entity_poly.type
_entity_poly.pdbx_seq_one_letter_code
_entity_poly.pdbx_strand_id
1 'polypeptide(L)' 'MENEKTEPRVEKKELSVKWIKANSGHTYLCPVAALKRLDNPTEEQLKMICVDESENPQNN' A
#
# COMPACT_ATOMS: atom_id res chain seq x y z
N MET A 1 -41.46 -11.26 -13.14
CA MET A 1 -40.64 -10.85 -11.98
C MET A 1 -39.33 -11.59 -12.12
N GLU A 2 -38.35 -10.95 -12.73
CA GLU A 2 -37.01 -11.51 -12.91
C GLU A 2 -36.08 -10.79 -11.94
N ASN A 3 -35.41 -11.59 -11.10
CA ASN A 3 -34.56 -11.11 -10.02
C ASN A 3 -33.23 -10.62 -10.61
N GLU A 4 -33.04 -9.31 -10.65
CA GLU A 4 -31.76 -8.70 -11.01
C GLU A 4 -30.76 -8.92 -9.86
N LYS A 5 -29.86 -9.90 -10.01
CA LYS A 5 -28.69 -10.04 -9.15
C LYS A 5 -27.72 -8.92 -9.48
N THR A 6 -27.73 -7.85 -8.68
CA THR A 6 -26.72 -6.79 -8.75
C THR A 6 -25.40 -7.34 -8.23
N GLU A 7 -24.49 -7.73 -9.12
CA GLU A 7 -23.11 -8.05 -8.74
C GLU A 7 -22.43 -6.78 -8.21
N PRO A 8 -21.72 -6.82 -7.07
CA PRO A 8 -21.01 -5.66 -6.58
C PRO A 8 -19.94 -5.31 -7.61
N ARG A 9 -20.07 -4.13 -8.24
CA ARG A 9 -19.00 -3.55 -9.06
C ARG A 9 -17.80 -3.37 -8.15
N VAL A 10 -16.86 -4.30 -8.21
CA VAL A 10 -15.52 -4.10 -7.65
C VAL A 10 -14.88 -3.04 -8.52
N GLU A 11 -15.09 -1.77 -8.16
CA GLU A 11 -14.33 -0.67 -8.72
C GLU A 11 -12.86 -0.99 -8.43
N LYS A 12 -12.12 -1.37 -9.48
CA LYS A 12 -10.68 -1.46 -9.45
C LYS A 12 -10.14 -0.06 -9.22
N LYS A 13 -10.21 0.43 -7.97
CA LYS A 13 -9.40 1.56 -7.54
C LYS A 13 -7.97 1.13 -7.79
N GLU A 14 -7.34 1.70 -8.80
CA GLU A 14 -5.91 1.56 -8.99
C GLU A 14 -5.26 1.98 -7.68
N LEU A 15 -4.81 1.00 -6.91
CA LEU A 15 -4.14 1.23 -5.65
C LEU A 15 -2.78 1.81 -6.03
N SER A 16 -2.73 3.14 -6.15
CA SER A 16 -1.46 3.82 -6.32
C SER A 16 -0.60 3.48 -5.11
N VAL A 17 0.49 2.78 -5.34
CA VAL A 17 1.49 2.43 -4.33
C VAL A 17 2.74 3.25 -4.55
N LYS A 18 3.48 3.53 -3.49
CA LYS A 18 4.73 4.28 -3.50
C LYS A 18 5.78 3.55 -2.68
N TRP A 19 6.97 3.46 -3.24
CA TRP A 19 8.16 2.96 -2.57
C TRP A 19 8.73 4.01 -1.62
N ILE A 20 8.99 3.61 -0.38
CA ILE A 20 9.58 4.44 0.68
C ILE A 20 10.82 3.72 1.20
N LYS A 21 11.97 4.40 1.17
CA LYS A 21 13.19 3.91 1.80
C LYS A 21 13.34 4.55 3.17
N ALA A 22 13.36 3.75 4.21
CA ALA A 22 13.56 4.22 5.57
C ALA A 22 15.05 4.46 5.86
N ASN A 23 15.33 5.26 6.88
CA ASN A 23 16.70 5.60 7.27
C ASN A 23 17.50 4.39 7.78
N SER A 24 16.82 3.34 8.23
CA SER A 24 17.42 2.04 8.60
C SER A 24 17.98 1.26 7.41
N GLY A 25 17.66 1.67 6.18
CA GLY A 25 17.97 0.93 4.96
C GLY A 25 16.84 0.02 4.47
N HIS A 26 15.76 -0.13 5.25
CA HIS A 26 14.58 -0.90 4.86
C HIS A 26 13.80 -0.22 3.72
N THR A 27 13.13 -1.03 2.91
CA THR A 27 12.32 -0.58 1.79
C THR A 27 10.88 -1.05 1.97
N TYR A 28 9.93 -0.11 1.86
CA TYR A 28 8.52 -0.36 2.08
C TYR A 28 7.70 0.00 0.84
N LEU A 29 6.71 -0.82 0.51
CA LEU A 29 5.71 -0.54 -0.50
C LEU A 29 4.39 -0.12 0.15
N CYS A 30 4.05 1.15 0.02
CA CYS A 30 2.95 1.78 0.77
C CYS A 30 1.81 2.25 -0.15
N PRO A 31 0.54 2.07 0.21
CA PRO A 31 -0.57 2.72 -0.48
C PRO A 31 -0.48 4.24 -0.35
N VAL A 32 -0.52 4.98 -1.46
CA VAL A 32 -0.45 6.45 -1.50
C VAL A 32 -1.57 7.09 -0.67
N ALA A 33 -2.76 6.47 -0.65
CA ALA A 33 -3.88 6.96 0.16
C ALA A 33 -3.60 6.88 1.67
N ALA A 34 -2.83 5.89 2.12
CA ALA A 34 -2.40 5.79 3.52
C ALA A 34 -1.29 6.79 3.83
N LEU A 35 -0.32 6.95 2.92
CA LEU A 35 0.75 7.94 3.06
C LEU A 35 0.23 9.38 3.09
N LYS A 36 -0.78 9.74 2.30
CA LYS A 36 -1.38 11.09 2.33
C LYS A 36 -1.97 11.48 3.69
N ARG A 37 -2.23 10.51 4.56
CA ARG A 37 -2.73 10.76 5.93
C ARG A 37 -1.60 10.93 6.94
N LEU A 38 -0.35 10.70 6.54
CA LEU A 38 0.83 10.72 7.39
C LEU A 38 1.86 11.66 6.78
N ASP A 39 2.10 12.80 7.42
CA ASP A 39 3.02 13.83 6.90
C ASP A 39 4.48 13.37 6.93
N ASN A 40 4.90 12.76 8.04
CA ASN A 40 6.23 12.17 8.22
C ASN A 40 6.13 10.87 9.04
N PRO A 41 5.74 9.74 8.43
CA PRO A 41 5.51 8.49 9.15
C PRO A 41 6.80 7.94 9.76
N THR A 42 6.72 7.47 11.01
CA THR A 42 7.81 6.71 11.62
C THR A 42 7.91 5.33 10.97
N GLU A 43 9.06 4.67 11.10
CA GLU A 43 9.23 3.33 10.55
C GLU A 43 8.25 2.31 11.16
N GLU A 44 7.93 2.45 12.44
CA GLU A 44 6.90 1.62 13.09
C GLU A 44 5.53 1.79 12.42
N GLN A 45 5.17 3.01 12.01
CA GLN A 45 3.94 3.27 11.26
C GLN A 45 4.01 2.69 9.85
N LEU A 46 5.17 2.76 9.19
CA LEU A 46 5.37 2.14 7.87
C LEU A 46 5.19 0.62 7.94
N LYS A 47 5.74 -0.04 8.97
CA LYS A 47 5.56 -1.49 9.20
C LYS A 47 4.11 -1.91 9.39
N MET A 48 3.24 -1.02 9.88
CA MET A 48 1.83 -1.31 10.09
C MET A 48 0.97 -1.11 8.83
N ILE A 49 1.36 -0.21 7.93
CA ILE A 49 0.52 0.21 6.79
C ILE A 49 1.08 -0.24 5.42
N CYS A 50 2.35 -0.58 5.35
CA CYS A 50 3.08 -0.92 4.13
C CYS A 50 3.56 -2.38 4.16
N VAL A 51 3.87 -2.90 2.98
CA VAL A 51 4.59 -4.18 2.85
C VAL A 51 6.08 -3.90 3.01
N ASP A 52 6.76 -4.61 3.91
CA ASP A 52 8.23 -4.61 3.97
C ASP A 52 8.78 -5.46 2.82
N GLU A 53 9.55 -4.82 1.96
CA GLU A 53 10.15 -5.38 0.75
C GLU A 53 11.68 -5.30 0.83
N SER A 54 12.22 -5.20 2.05
CA SER A 54 13.65 -5.00 2.31
C SER A 54 14.48 -6.19 1.84
N GLU A 55 13.92 -7.40 1.94
CA GLU A 55 14.55 -8.65 1.51
C GLU A 55 14.04 -9.17 0.17
N ASN A 56 13.32 -8.34 -0.61
CA ASN A 56 12.83 -8.80 -1.92
C ASN A 56 14.02 -8.92 -2.89
N PRO A 57 14.35 -10.14 -3.39
CA PRO A 57 15.49 -10.37 -4.27
C PRO A 57 15.37 -9.66 -5.63
N GLN A 58 14.19 -9.14 -5.98
CA GLN A 58 13.95 -8.34 -7.18
C GLN A 58 14.43 -6.88 -7.06
N ASN A 59 14.86 -6.44 -5.87
CA ASN A 59 15.37 -5.09 -5.63
C ASN A 59 16.87 -4.92 -5.94
N ASN A 60 17.60 -5.96 -6.37
CA ASN A 60 19.06 -5.96 -6.60
C ASN A 60 19.46 -6.28 -8.05
#